data_AF-A0A2L1UKA6-F1
#
_entry.id   AF-A0A2L1UKA6-F1
#
_cell.length_a   1.000
_cell.length_b   1.000
_cell.length_c   1.000
_cell.angle_alpha   90.00
_cell.angle_beta   90.00
_cell.angle_gamma   90.00
#
_symmetry.space_group_name_H-M   'P 1'
#
loop_
_entity.id
_entity.type
_entity.pdbx_description
1 polymer ?
#
loop_
_entity_poly.entity_id
_entity_poly.type
_entity_poly.pdbx_seq_one_letter_code
_entity_poly.pdbx_strand_id
1 'polypeptide(L)'
;MKKAVFVLCLVICLAVAGCGSKEELDTKQVHKAVAEGALKEKDIQDGQYTKDDIQVLKACKAIKKGKEQFGFDGYYLVYWQTKDKKYQRSFVLKDNQVSYGTNIYNPTDDCQKIDK
;
A
#
# COMPACT_ATOMS: atom_id res chain seq x y z
N MET A 1 9.54 -16.64 -67.05
CA MET A 1 10.67 -17.00 -66.17
C MET A 1 10.70 -16.07 -64.96
N LYS A 2 10.78 -16.63 -63.74
CA LYS A 2 11.22 -16.06 -62.44
C LYS A 2 10.46 -14.81 -61.94
N LYS A 3 9.41 -14.93 -61.10
CA LYS A 3 9.42 -15.05 -59.63
C LYS A 3 10.43 -14.15 -58.91
N ALA A 4 9.93 -13.13 -58.21
CA ALA A 4 10.53 -12.60 -56.99
C ALA A 4 9.40 -12.11 -56.07
N VAL A 5 8.96 -13.02 -55.20
CA VAL A 5 8.25 -12.72 -53.96
C VAL A 5 9.32 -12.30 -52.97
N PHE A 6 9.20 -11.11 -52.37
CA PHE A 6 9.95 -10.79 -51.16
C PHE A 6 9.04 -10.08 -50.17
N VAL A 7 8.51 -10.91 -49.28
CA VAL A 7 7.98 -10.54 -47.97
C VAL A 7 9.13 -9.93 -47.16
N LEU A 8 8.96 -8.75 -46.56
CA LEU A 8 9.78 -8.39 -45.40
C LEU A 8 9.03 -7.46 -44.43
N CYS A 9 8.54 -8.11 -43.38
CA CYS A 9 8.53 -7.70 -41.98
C CYS A 9 8.00 -6.30 -41.63
N LEU A 10 6.75 -6.31 -41.18
CA LEU A 10 6.32 -5.78 -39.88
C LEU A 10 7.52 -5.44 -38.96
N VAL A 11 7.79 -4.15 -38.80
CA VAL A 11 8.44 -3.63 -37.60
C VAL A 11 7.35 -2.89 -36.83
N ILE A 12 6.47 -3.68 -36.20
CA ILE A 12 5.71 -3.20 -35.06
C ILE A 12 6.75 -3.10 -33.95
N CYS A 13 7.35 -1.92 -33.79
CA CYS A 13 8.01 -1.56 -32.55
C CYS A 13 6.93 -1.62 -31.47
N LEU A 14 6.84 -2.79 -30.85
CA LEU A 14 6.35 -3.01 -29.52
C LEU A 14 7.08 -2.02 -28.60
N ALA A 15 6.53 -0.82 -28.52
CA ALA A 15 6.55 -0.06 -27.28
C ALA A 15 5.71 -0.88 -26.30
N VAL A 16 6.30 -1.95 -25.78
CA VAL A 16 5.89 -2.51 -24.51
C VAL A 16 6.16 -1.37 -23.54
N ALA A 17 5.12 -0.56 -23.32
CA ALA A 17 5.03 0.26 -22.15
C ALA A 17 5.30 -0.70 -21.00
N GLY A 18 6.52 -0.64 -20.46
CA GLY A 18 6.80 -1.10 -19.11
C GLY A 18 6.03 -0.19 -18.15
N CYS A 19 4.70 -0.23 -18.25
CA CYS A 19 3.81 0.10 -17.16
C CYS A 19 4.14 -0.96 -16.11
N GLY A 20 5.16 -0.67 -15.29
CA GLY A 20 5.34 -1.34 -14.02
C GLY A 20 4.06 -1.05 -13.25
N SER A 21 3.10 -1.96 -13.32
CA SER A 21 1.90 -1.92 -12.53
C SER A 21 2.38 -1.94 -11.09
N LYS A 22 2.38 -0.76 -10.45
CA LYS A 22 2.44 -0.70 -8.98
C LYS A 22 1.31 -1.60 -8.51
N GLU A 23 1.64 -2.60 -7.72
CA GLU A 23 0.63 -3.42 -7.07
C GLU A 23 -0.15 -2.50 -6.15
N GLU A 24 -1.34 -2.08 -6.60
CA GLU A 24 -2.19 -1.18 -5.86
C GLU A 24 -2.88 -1.95 -4.75
N LEU A 25 -2.81 -1.41 -3.53
CA LEU A 25 -3.56 -1.94 -2.41
C LEU A 25 -5.05 -1.75 -2.63
N ASP A 26 -5.84 -2.77 -2.33
CA ASP A 26 -7.30 -2.65 -2.23
C ASP A 26 -7.64 -1.72 -1.07
N THR A 27 -8.00 -0.48 -1.41
CA THR A 27 -8.28 0.59 -0.45
C THR A 27 -9.42 0.22 0.51
N LYS A 28 -10.40 -0.58 0.07
CA LYS A 28 -11.52 -1.02 0.92
C LYS A 28 -11.04 -2.03 1.95
N GLN A 29 -10.19 -2.98 1.56
CA GLN A 29 -9.61 -3.94 2.49
C GLN A 29 -8.66 -3.28 3.48
N VAL A 30 -7.82 -2.35 3.02
CA VAL A 30 -6.95 -1.55 3.90
C VAL A 30 -7.78 -0.78 4.91
N HIS A 31 -8.84 -0.08 4.47
CA HIS A 31 -9.71 0.67 5.36
C HIS A 31 -10.35 -0.23 6.42
N LYS A 32 -10.90 -1.37 6.00
CA LYS A 32 -11.50 -2.35 6.91
C LYS A 32 -10.50 -2.85 7.96
N ALA A 33 -9.32 -3.29 7.52
CA ALA A 33 -8.30 -3.83 8.41
C ALA A 33 -7.79 -2.78 9.41
N VAL A 34 -7.55 -1.55 8.95
CA VAL A 34 -7.11 -0.45 9.80
C VAL A 34 -8.19 -0.02 10.78
N ALA A 35 -9.44 0.10 10.35
CA ALA A 35 -10.54 0.45 11.24
C ALA A 35 -10.74 -0.63 12.33
N GLU A 36 -10.70 -1.91 11.96
CA GLU A 36 -10.78 -3.02 12.92
C GLU A 36 -9.58 -3.10 13.86
N GLY A 37 -8.39 -2.71 13.40
CA GLY A 37 -7.20 -2.56 14.23
C GLY A 37 -7.32 -1.40 15.22
N ALA A 38 -7.68 -0.21 14.74
CA ALA A 38 -7.80 1.00 15.55
C ALA A 38 -8.82 0.82 16.69
N LEU A 39 -9.97 0.18 16.42
CA LEU A 39 -10.99 -0.10 17.42
C LEU A 39 -10.58 -1.10 18.50
N LYS A 40 -9.42 -1.76 18.38
CA LYS A 40 -8.83 -2.60 19.44
C LYS A 40 -7.92 -1.81 20.36
N GLU A 41 -7.56 -0.58 20.02
CA GLU A 41 -6.70 0.26 20.85
C GLU A 41 -7.51 0.91 21.99
N LYS A 42 -6.96 0.84 23.21
CA LYS A 42 -7.66 1.29 24.43
C LYS A 42 -8.16 2.73 24.35
N ASP A 43 -7.32 3.67 23.89
CA ASP A 43 -7.71 5.09 23.81
C ASP A 43 -8.84 5.36 22.82
N ILE A 44 -8.97 4.50 21.81
CA ILE A 44 -10.02 4.57 20.79
C ILE A 44 -11.31 3.97 21.35
N GLN A 45 -11.23 2.85 22.08
CA GLN A 45 -12.36 2.25 22.78
C GLN A 45 -12.92 3.17 23.87
N ASP A 46 -12.05 3.70 24.73
CA ASP A 46 -12.43 4.60 25.82
C ASP A 46 -13.03 5.91 25.28
N GLY A 47 -12.60 6.35 24.09
CA GLY A 47 -13.15 7.49 23.36
C GLY A 47 -14.45 7.20 22.60
N GLN A 48 -14.96 5.96 22.61
CA GLN A 48 -16.18 5.53 21.92
C GLN A 48 -16.20 5.82 20.40
N TYR A 49 -15.03 5.81 19.75
CA TYR A 49 -14.94 5.99 18.30
C TYR A 49 -15.53 4.79 17.55
N THR A 50 -16.03 5.06 16.34
CA THR A 50 -16.59 4.04 15.44
C THR A 50 -15.68 3.82 14.22
N LYS A 51 -15.96 2.79 13.40
CA LYS A 51 -15.24 2.55 12.14
C LYS A 51 -15.31 3.76 11.19
N ASP A 52 -16.39 4.53 11.26
CA ASP A 52 -16.57 5.70 10.41
C ASP A 52 -15.74 6.89 10.86
N ASP A 53 -15.30 6.92 12.10
CA ASP A 53 -14.41 7.95 12.63
C ASP A 53 -12.95 7.72 12.26
N ILE A 54 -12.60 6.53 11.76
CA ILE A 54 -11.24 6.20 11.35
C ILE A 54 -11.02 6.58 9.87
N GLN A 55 -10.05 7.46 9.65
CA GLN A 55 -9.56 7.88 8.35
C GLN A 55 -8.19 7.24 8.09
N VAL A 56 -8.09 6.48 7.01
CA VAL A 56 -6.78 6.07 6.49
C VAL A 56 -6.29 7.19 5.58
N LEU A 57 -5.01 7.56 5.68
CA LEU A 57 -4.44 8.68 4.94
C LEU A 57 -3.62 8.18 3.75
N LYS A 58 -2.71 7.25 4.04
CA LYS A 58 -1.78 6.68 3.06
C LYS A 58 -1.20 5.37 3.56
N ALA A 59 -0.75 4.55 2.63
CA ALA A 59 0.02 3.35 2.88
C ALA A 59 1.34 3.46 2.12
N CYS A 60 2.47 3.36 2.81
CA CYS A 60 3.79 3.39 2.21
C CYS A 60 4.41 2.01 2.28
N LYS A 61 5.05 1.54 1.20
CA LYS A 61 5.89 0.34 1.28
C LYS A 61 6.92 0.55 2.39
N ALA A 62 7.15 -0.47 3.19
CA ALA A 62 7.99 -0.41 4.35
C ALA A 62 8.98 -1.58 4.35
N ILE A 63 10.21 -1.30 4.77
CA ILE A 63 11.29 -2.29 4.83
C ILE A 63 11.70 -2.43 6.29
N LYS A 64 11.91 -3.67 6.74
CA LYS A 64 12.37 -3.93 8.10
C LYS A 64 13.77 -3.34 8.32
N LYS A 65 13.98 -2.65 9.43
CA LYS A 65 15.28 -2.07 9.81
C LYS A 65 16.37 -3.15 9.85
N GLY A 66 17.52 -2.86 9.26
CA GLY A 66 18.63 -3.81 9.11
C GLY A 66 18.43 -4.86 8.02
N LYS A 67 17.37 -4.74 7.21
CA LYS A 67 17.07 -5.59 6.06
C LYS A 67 16.93 -4.79 4.76
N GLU A 68 17.45 -3.57 4.73
CA GLU A 68 17.35 -2.64 3.59
C GLU A 68 17.86 -3.26 2.28
N GLN A 69 18.92 -4.08 2.36
CA GLN A 69 19.49 -4.81 1.22
C GLN A 69 18.56 -5.83 0.57
N PHE A 70 17.52 -6.31 1.27
CA PHE A 70 16.56 -7.28 0.73
C PHE A 70 15.39 -6.60 0.01
N GLY A 71 15.25 -5.28 0.16
CA GLY A 71 14.18 -4.50 -0.44
C GLY A 71 12.82 -4.74 0.21
N PHE A 72 11.76 -4.52 -0.57
CA PHE A 72 10.37 -4.63 -0.13
C PHE A 72 9.89 -6.08 -0.13
N ASP A 73 9.33 -6.53 0.99
CA ASP A 73 8.87 -7.90 1.25
C ASP A 73 7.37 -7.98 1.64
N GLY A 74 6.57 -7.05 1.11
CA GLY A 74 5.11 -7.04 1.23
C GLY A 74 4.56 -6.26 2.43
N TYR A 75 5.41 -5.58 3.21
CA TYR A 75 4.98 -4.81 4.38
C TYR A 75 4.68 -3.36 4.04
N TYR A 76 3.56 -2.85 4.51
CA TYR A 76 3.18 -1.45 4.39
C TYR A 76 3.09 -0.78 5.75
N LEU A 77 3.57 0.46 5.87
CA LEU A 77 3.21 1.34 6.97
C LEU A 77 1.99 2.14 6.57
N VAL A 78 0.87 1.87 7.25
CA VAL A 78 -0.42 2.48 6.97
C VAL A 78 -0.71 3.53 8.04
N TYR A 79 -0.80 4.79 7.60
CA TYR A 79 -1.02 5.94 8.45
C TYR A 79 -2.51 6.25 8.52
N TRP A 80 -3.02 6.45 9.74
CA TRP A 80 -4.42 6.72 9.99
C TRP A 80 -4.60 7.73 11.12
N GLN A 81 -5.78 8.32 11.16
CA GLN A 81 -6.19 9.26 12.19
C GLN A 81 -7.68 9.14 12.48
N THR A 82 -8.11 9.67 13.61
CA THR A 82 -9.53 9.95 13.85
C THR A 82 -9.98 11.19 13.06
N LYS A 83 -11.26 11.29 12.69
CA LYS A 83 -11.84 12.44 11.96
C LYS A 83 -11.67 13.76 12.69
N ASP A 84 -11.75 13.74 14.01
CA ASP A 84 -11.50 14.89 14.89
C ASP A 84 -10.00 15.23 15.03
N LYS A 85 -9.12 14.42 14.42
CA LYS A 85 -7.65 14.53 14.43
C LYS A 85 -7.03 14.42 15.82
N LYS A 86 -7.77 13.94 16.83
CA LYS A 86 -7.25 13.76 18.19
C LYS A 86 -6.16 12.68 18.26
N TYR A 87 -6.32 11.60 17.49
CA TYR A 87 -5.35 10.52 17.41
C TYR A 87 -4.83 10.37 15.99
N GLN A 88 -3.51 10.25 15.87
CA GLN A 88 -2.82 9.97 14.61
C GLN A 88 -1.76 8.89 14.87
N ARG A 89 -1.87 7.76 14.17
CA ARG A 89 -1.06 6.56 14.40
C ARG A 89 -0.74 5.86 13.09
N SER A 90 -0.01 4.76 13.20
CA SER A 90 0.28 3.89 12.06
C SER A 90 0.22 2.42 12.47
N PHE A 91 -0.15 1.57 11.52
CA PHE A 91 -0.01 0.12 11.63
C PHE A 91 0.98 -0.39 10.59
N VAL A 92 1.53 -1.56 10.86
CA VAL A 92 2.14 -2.39 9.82
C VAL A 92 1.03 -3.22 9.20
N LEU A 93 0.96 -3.28 7.88
CA LEU A 93 0.02 -4.12 7.13
C LEU A 93 0.82 -5.13 6.30
N LYS A 94 0.43 -6.40 6.37
CA LYS A 94 0.89 -7.46 5.47
C LYS A 94 -0.24 -8.42 5.22
N ASP A 95 -0.46 -8.82 3.97
CA ASP A 95 -1.54 -9.74 3.58
C ASP A 95 -2.92 -9.31 4.13
N ASN A 96 -3.21 -8.01 4.07
CA ASN A 96 -4.42 -7.36 4.61
C ASN A 96 -4.63 -7.51 6.13
N GLN A 97 -3.60 -7.87 6.88
CA GLN A 97 -3.63 -7.99 8.33
C GLN A 97 -2.78 -6.91 8.98
N VAL A 98 -3.37 -6.22 9.95
CA VAL A 98 -2.65 -5.23 10.75
C VAL A 98 -1.82 -5.90 11.82
N SER A 99 -0.63 -5.37 12.03
CA SER A 99 0.28 -5.73 13.10
C SER A 99 0.82 -4.47 13.77
N TYR A 100 1.21 -4.62 15.03
CA TYR A 100 1.80 -3.57 15.85
C TYR A 100 3.33 -3.56 15.69
N GLY A 101 3.99 -2.55 16.27
CA GLY A 101 5.46 -2.44 16.23
C GLY A 101 5.97 -1.77 14.96
N THR A 102 5.41 -0.61 14.61
CA THR A 102 5.85 0.18 13.44
C THR A 102 7.31 0.63 13.53
N ASN A 103 7.86 0.72 14.74
CA ASN A 103 9.21 1.18 15.03
C ASN A 103 10.33 0.31 14.44
N ILE A 104 10.04 -0.94 14.02
CA ILE A 104 11.04 -1.84 13.40
C ILE A 104 11.06 -1.73 11.87
N TYR A 105 10.25 -0.86 11.27
CA TYR A 105 10.17 -0.65 9.83
C TYR A 105 10.54 0.79 9.47
N ASN A 106 11.16 0.95 8.29
CA ASN A 106 11.40 2.24 7.65
C ASN A 106 10.43 2.37 6.47
N PRO A 107 9.63 3.45 6.39
CA PRO A 107 8.84 3.71 5.19
C PRO A 107 9.76 4.07 4.03
N THR A 108 9.35 3.70 2.83
CA THR A 108 9.94 4.15 1.56
C THR A 108 9.11 5.29 0.98
N ASP A 109 9.60 5.93 -0.09
CA ASP A 109 8.88 6.98 -0.81
C ASP A 109 7.73 6.43 -1.68
N ASP A 110 7.60 5.11 -1.83
CA ASP A 110 6.51 4.50 -2.60
C ASP A 110 5.25 4.39 -1.73
N CYS A 111 4.46 5.47 -1.74
CA CYS A 111 3.22 5.59 -1.00
C CYS A 111 2.00 5.68 -1.92
N GLN A 112 0.94 4.98 -1.54
CA GLN A 112 -0.40 5.11 -2.11
C GLN A 112 -1.27 5.94 -1.14
N LYS A 113 -1.96 6.96 -1.66
CA LYS A 113 -3.02 7.63 -0.89
C LYS A 113 -4.21 6.67 -0.78
N ILE A 114 -4.72 6.52 0.42
CA ILE A 114 -5.90 5.68 0.68
C ILE A 114 -7.03 6.66 0.96
N ASP A 115 -7.45 7.38 -0.07
CA ASP A 115 -8.58 8.30 0.05
C ASP A 115 -9.87 7.47 0.25
N LYS A 116 -10.77 7.99 1.10
CA LYS A 116 -12.05 7.38 1.46
C LYS A 116 -13.18 8.09 0.73
#